data_AF-A0A4P6EGR6-F1
#
_entry.id   AF-A0A4P6EGR6-F1
#
_cell.length_a   1.000
_cell.length_b   1.000
_cell.length_c   1.000
_cell.angle_alpha   90.00
_cell.angle_beta   90.00
_cell.angle_gamma   90.00
#
_symmetry.space_group_name_H-M   'P 1'
#
loop_
_entity.id
_entity.type
_entity.pdbx_description
1 polymer ?
#
loop_
_entity_poly.entity_id
_entity_poly.type
_entity_poly.pdbx_seq_one_letter_code
_entity_poly.pdbx_strand_id
1 'polypeptide(L)'
;MLFGRIRPLESRELTVQAPTIDEAHTQVEAQVPDGWVLTDAAATMPKASTMITLNARMARRDGAQEIEADDLVALRAKVPEGWQLLSVREG
;
A
#
# COMPACT_ATOMS: atom_id res chain seq x y z
N MET A 1 -0.24 27.63 12.52
CA MET A 1 -0.51 26.26 12.99
C MET A 1 -0.48 25.34 11.77
N LEU A 2 0.08 24.14 11.90
CA LEU A 2 0.29 23.21 10.79
C LEU A 2 -0.64 22.00 10.90
N PHE A 3 -1.19 21.60 9.76
CA PHE A 3 -2.00 20.39 9.60
C PHE A 3 -1.26 19.41 8.70
N GLY A 4 -0.97 18.24 9.24
CA GLY A 4 -0.28 17.15 8.58
C GLY A 4 -1.24 16.02 8.27
N ARG A 5 -1.31 15.59 7.02
CA ARG A 5 -2.05 14.38 6.67
C ARG A 5 -1.12 13.18 6.75
N ILE A 6 -1.38 12.24 7.63
CA ILE A 6 -0.59 11.01 7.79
C ILE A 6 -1.41 9.80 7.38
N ARG A 7 -0.74 8.72 6.96
CA ARG A 7 -1.38 7.42 6.70
C ARG A 7 -0.52 6.27 7.19
N PRO A 8 -1.09 5.10 7.49
CA PRO A 8 -0.29 3.91 7.75
C PRO A 8 0.47 3.51 6.48
N LEU A 9 1.71 3.04 6.64
CA LEU A 9 2.58 2.51 5.59
C LEU A 9 2.51 0.98 5.54
N GLU A 10 1.42 0.40 6.03
CA GLU A 10 1.26 -1.06 6.02
C GLU A 10 1.24 -1.55 4.56
N SER A 11 2.14 -2.46 4.25
CA SER A 11 2.21 -3.13 2.96
C SER A 11 2.21 -4.64 3.16
N ARG A 12 1.60 -5.34 2.23
CA ARG A 12 1.49 -6.79 2.21
C ARG A 12 1.85 -7.30 0.84
N GLU A 13 2.48 -8.46 0.82
CA GLU A 13 2.82 -9.17 -0.39
C GLU A 13 1.88 -10.36 -0.52
N LEU A 14 1.35 -10.51 -1.72
CA LEU A 14 0.45 -11.58 -2.09
C LEU A 14 1.07 -12.31 -3.28
N THR A 15 1.23 -13.61 -3.15
CA THR A 15 1.72 -14.45 -4.25
C THR A 15 0.59 -15.38 -4.66
N VAL A 16 0.18 -15.29 -5.92
CA VAL A 16 -0.81 -16.21 -6.50
C VAL A 16 -0.19 -16.98 -7.65
N GLN A 17 -0.73 -18.17 -7.91
CA GLN A 17 -0.34 -18.99 -9.06
C GLN A 17 -1.58 -19.27 -9.90
N ALA A 18 -1.52 -18.92 -11.18
CA ALA A 18 -2.63 -19.13 -12.10
C ALA A 18 -2.08 -19.49 -13.49
N PRO A 19 -2.86 -20.18 -14.35
CA PRO A 19 -2.39 -20.55 -15.68
C PRO A 19 -2.31 -19.36 -16.63
N THR A 20 -2.97 -18.24 -16.33
CA THR A 20 -2.92 -17.00 -17.13
C THR A 20 -2.72 -15.76 -16.25
N ILE A 21 -2.20 -14.67 -16.83
CA ILE A 21 -1.97 -13.40 -16.10
C ILE A 21 -3.32 -12.81 -15.68
N ASP A 22 -4.33 -12.93 -16.53
CA ASP A 22 -5.68 -12.41 -16.28
C ASP A 22 -6.35 -13.09 -15.07
N GLU A 23 -6.24 -14.43 -14.97
CA GLU A 23 -6.70 -15.15 -13.79
C GLU A 23 -5.88 -14.83 -12.54
N ALA A 24 -4.56 -14.66 -12.70
CA ALA A 24 -3.71 -14.24 -11.58
C ALA A 24 -4.13 -12.86 -11.06
N HIS A 25 -4.41 -11.92 -11.97
CA HIS A 25 -4.84 -10.57 -11.62
C HIS A 25 -6.20 -10.60 -10.91
N THR A 26 -7.15 -11.36 -11.45
CA THR A 26 -8.48 -11.58 -10.83
C THR A 26 -8.35 -12.16 -9.42
N GLN A 27 -7.47 -13.16 -9.21
CA GLN A 27 -7.24 -13.73 -7.88
C GLN A 27 -6.58 -12.75 -6.91
N VAL A 28 -5.67 -11.91 -7.40
CA VAL A 28 -5.06 -10.84 -6.59
C VAL A 28 -6.12 -9.84 -6.18
N GLU A 29 -6.89 -9.32 -7.13
CA GLU A 29 -7.93 -8.32 -6.90
C GLU A 29 -9.01 -8.83 -5.93
N ALA A 30 -9.41 -10.11 -6.05
CA ALA A 30 -10.35 -10.74 -5.11
C ALA A 30 -9.81 -10.86 -3.67
N GLN A 31 -8.50 -10.81 -3.49
CA GLN A 31 -7.84 -10.88 -2.18
C GLN A 31 -7.40 -9.52 -1.65
N VAL A 32 -7.54 -8.44 -2.43
CA VAL A 32 -7.29 -7.07 -1.97
C VAL A 32 -8.43 -6.66 -1.04
N PRO A 33 -8.16 -6.43 0.26
CA PRO A 33 -9.19 -5.97 1.18
C PRO A 33 -9.64 -4.55 0.85
N ASP A 34 -10.83 -4.17 1.27
CA ASP A 34 -11.31 -2.79 1.14
C ASP A 34 -10.35 -1.81 1.83
N GLY A 35 -10.09 -0.67 1.20
CA GLY A 35 -9.10 0.31 1.67
C GLY A 35 -7.63 -0.02 1.38
N TRP A 36 -7.35 -1.16 0.76
CA TRP A 36 -6.03 -1.49 0.21
C TRP A 36 -6.01 -1.25 -1.29
N VAL A 37 -4.83 -0.94 -1.82
CA VAL A 37 -4.63 -0.86 -3.26
C VAL A 37 -3.42 -1.65 -3.67
N LEU A 38 -3.51 -2.28 -4.83
CA LEU A 38 -2.37 -2.88 -5.49
C LEU A 38 -1.41 -1.77 -5.91
N THR A 39 -0.16 -1.87 -5.47
CA THR A 39 0.89 -0.89 -5.80
C THR A 39 1.91 -1.45 -6.78
N ASP A 40 2.10 -2.76 -6.78
CA ASP A 40 3.03 -3.45 -7.66
C ASP A 40 2.51 -4.85 -7.98
N ALA A 41 2.81 -5.34 -9.17
CA ALA A 41 2.39 -6.65 -9.63
C ALA A 41 3.42 -7.19 -10.63
N ALA A 42 4.25 -8.14 -10.19
CA ALA A 42 5.27 -8.77 -10.99
C ALA A 42 4.85 -10.20 -11.34
N ALA A 43 4.56 -10.44 -12.63
CA ALA A 43 4.28 -11.78 -13.13
C ALA A 43 5.59 -12.47 -13.52
N THR A 44 5.84 -13.64 -12.94
CA THR A 44 7.00 -14.48 -13.23
C THR A 44 6.51 -15.81 -13.81
N MET A 45 7.00 -16.17 -15.00
CA MET A 45 6.71 -17.46 -15.63
C MET A 45 8.01 -18.28 -15.67
N PRO A 46 8.15 -19.32 -14.83
CA PRO A 46 9.28 -20.23 -14.91
C PRO A 46 9.27 -20.95 -16.26
N LYS A 47 10.43 -21.02 -16.93
CA LYS A 47 10.58 -21.64 -18.27
C LYS A 47 10.15 -23.11 -18.37
N ALA A 48 10.00 -23.79 -17.22
CA ALA A 48 9.56 -25.18 -17.09
C ALA A 48 8.12 -25.33 -16.56
N SER A 49 7.38 -24.24 -16.36
CA SER A 49 6.04 -24.25 -15.78
C SER A 49 5.01 -23.65 -16.72
N THR A 50 3.84 -24.28 -16.80
CA THR A 50 2.64 -23.75 -17.46
C THR A 50 1.85 -22.80 -16.56
N MET A 51 2.31 -22.58 -15.32
CA MET A 51 1.70 -21.71 -14.34
C MET A 51 2.51 -20.42 -14.20
N ILE A 52 1.79 -19.31 -14.09
CA ILE A 52 2.31 -17.97 -13.85
C ILE A 52 2.23 -17.69 -12.36
N THR A 53 3.34 -17.26 -11.78
CA THR A 53 3.37 -16.76 -10.41
C THR A 53 3.26 -15.24 -10.45
N LEU A 54 2.21 -14.69 -9.88
CA LEU A 54 2.04 -13.25 -9.77
C LEU A 54 2.37 -12.83 -8.33
N ASN A 55 3.47 -12.10 -8.18
CA ASN A 55 3.88 -11.46 -6.95
C ASN A 55 3.31 -10.05 -6.93
N ALA A 56 2.19 -9.91 -6.26
CA ALA A 56 1.49 -8.66 -6.04
C ALA A 56 1.94 -8.02 -4.73
N ARG A 57 2.23 -6.72 -4.73
CA ARG A 57 2.38 -5.92 -3.52
C ARG A 57 1.23 -4.96 -3.40
N MET A 58 0.54 -5.01 -2.27
CA MET A 58 -0.53 -4.10 -1.92
C MET A 58 -0.12 -3.22 -0.73
N ALA A 59 -0.63 -2.00 -0.70
CA ALA A 59 -0.43 -1.09 0.41
C ALA A 59 -1.77 -0.58 0.91
N ARG A 60 -1.87 -0.42 2.22
CA ARG A 60 -3.03 0.22 2.84
C ARG A 60 -3.03 1.70 2.47
N ARG A 61 -4.08 2.16 1.82
CA ARG A 61 -4.29 3.59 1.51
C ARG A 61 -5.38 4.20 2.38
N ASP A 62 -6.18 3.36 3.00
CA ASP A 62 -7.19 3.75 3.97
C ASP A 62 -6.59 4.11 5.34
N GLY A 63 -7.35 4.85 6.14
CA GLY A 63 -6.92 5.29 7.47
C GLY A 63 -6.03 6.53 7.47
N ALA A 64 -6.12 7.36 6.42
CA ALA A 64 -5.46 8.66 6.42
C ALA A 64 -6.11 9.56 7.48
N GLN A 65 -5.31 10.03 8.43
CA GLN A 65 -5.76 10.92 9.51
C GLN A 65 -5.02 12.25 9.43
N GLU A 66 -5.66 13.30 9.95
CA GLU A 66 -5.04 14.62 10.10
C GLU A 66 -4.48 14.76 11.52
N ILE A 67 -3.25 15.24 11.62
CA ILE A 67 -2.60 15.63 12.85
C ILE A 67 -2.31 17.12 12.80
N GLU A 68 -2.43 17.78 13.95
CA GLU A 68 -2.14 19.22 14.08
C GLU A 68 -0.94 19.45 15.00
N ALA A 69 -0.12 20.45 14.69
CA ALA A 69 0.98 20.88 15.55
C ALA A 69 1.35 22.33 15.25
N ASP A 70 2.07 22.97 16.17
CA ASP A 70 2.54 24.34 16.00
C ASP A 70 3.62 24.46 14.90
N ASP A 71 4.50 23.46 14.81
CA ASP A 71 5.66 23.44 13.92
C ASP A 71 5.90 22.08 13.26
N LEU A 72 6.68 22.06 12.18
CA LEU A 72 6.97 20.84 11.41
C LEU A 72 7.67 19.76 12.25
N VAL A 73 8.49 20.18 13.22
CA VAL A 73 9.21 19.27 14.14
C VAL A 73 8.23 18.55 15.05
N ALA A 74 7.29 19.28 15.66
CA ALA A 74 6.25 18.72 16.51
C ALA A 74 5.29 17.84 15.69
N LEU A 75 4.99 18.25 14.46
CA LEU A 75 4.18 17.46 13.54
C LEU A 75 4.82 16.11 13.20
N ARG A 76 6.13 16.10 12.88
CA ARG A 76 6.89 14.88 12.62
C ARG A 76 6.97 13.97 13.85
N ALA A 77 7.10 14.53 15.05
CA ALA A 77 7.11 13.77 16.29
C ALA A 77 5.77 13.09 16.60
N LYS A 78 4.65 13.63 16.08
CA LYS A 78 3.33 13.02 16.17
C LYS A 78 3.09 11.90 15.16
N VAL A 79 3.95 11.72 14.16
CA VAL A 79 3.81 10.63 13.18
C VAL A 79 4.23 9.31 13.85
N PRO A 80 3.33 8.33 14.01
CA PRO A 80 3.68 7.05 14.63
C PRO A 80 4.68 6.26 13.77
N GLU A 81 5.41 5.32 14.36
CA GLU A 81 6.22 4.37 13.60
C GLU A 81 5.36 3.55 12.64
N GLY A 82 5.86 3.34 11.42
CA GLY A 82 5.09 2.69 10.36
C GLY A 82 4.02 3.57 9.73
N TRP A 83 4.01 4.88 9.99
CA TRP A 83 3.17 5.86 9.30
C TRP A 83 4.01 6.81 8.45
N GLN A 84 3.40 7.37 7.42
CA GLN A 84 4.03 8.35 6.55
C GLN A 84 3.19 9.63 6.50
N LEU A 85 3.88 10.75 6.63
CA LEU A 85 3.36 12.09 6.37
C LEU A 85 3.23 12.31 4.86
N LEU A 86 2.01 12.56 4.40
CA LEU A 86 1.66 12.74 2.99
C LEU A 86 1.77 14.20 2.55
N SER A 87 1.27 15.11 3.38
CA SER A 87 1.20 16.52 3.07
C SER A 87 1.14 17.33 4.35
N VAL A 88 1.67 18.55 4.28
CA VAL A 88 1.55 19.54 5.36
C VAL A 88 0.94 20.79 4.74
N ARG A 89 -0.04 21.36 5.42
CA ARG A 89 -0.63 22.65 5.08
C ARG A 89 -0.58 23.57 6.29
N GLU A 90 -0.46 24.86 6.01
CA GLU A 90 -0.63 25.91 7.01
C GLU A 90 -2.11 26.28 7.07
N GLY A 91 -2.63 26.49 8.29
CA GLY A 91 -3.99 26.98 8.52
C GLY A 91 -4.00 28.37 9.14
#